data_AF-A0A7J8V117-F1
#
_entry.id   AF-A0A7J8V117-F1
#
_cell.length_a   1.000
_cell.length_b   1.000
_cell.length_c   1.000
_cell.angle_alpha   90.00
_cell.angle_beta   90.00
_cell.angle_gamma   90.00
#
_symmetry.space_group_name_H-M   'P 1'
#
loop_
_entity.id
_entity.type
_entity.pdbx_description
1 polymer ?
#
loop_
_entity_poly.entity_id
_entity_poly.type
_entity_poly.pdbx_seq_one_letter_code
_entity_poly.pdbx_strand_id
1 'polypeptide(L)'
;MDWQGQKLAEQIMQIMLLVFAVTAFVAGYVLGSFQMMVLVYACGVTLTGLITIPNWPFFNRHPLNWLDPSEAEKHPKPQVTVISKKKGSKK
;
A
#
# COMPACT_ATOMS: atom_id res chain seq x y z
N MET A 1 2.91 5.36 -10.16
CA MET A 1 1.50 5.22 -9.80
C MET A 1 1.07 6.59 -9.37
N ASP A 2 0.00 7.11 -9.95
CA ASP A 2 -0.57 8.36 -9.46
C ASP A 2 -1.24 8.13 -8.09
N TRP A 3 -1.65 9.21 -7.43
CA TRP A 3 -2.21 9.13 -6.08
C TRP A 3 -3.49 8.26 -6.01
N GLN A 4 -4.34 8.32 -7.04
CA GLN A 4 -5.56 7.51 -7.10
C GLN A 4 -5.24 6.03 -7.39
N GLY A 5 -4.27 5.79 -8.26
CA GLY A 5 -3.75 4.47 -8.58
C GLY A 5 -3.12 3.78 -7.37
N GLN A 6 -2.42 4.51 -6.50
CA GLN A 6 -1.93 3.95 -5.22
C GLN A 6 -3.08 3.48 -4.33
N LYS A 7 -4.17 4.27 -4.23
CA LYS A 7 -5.33 3.86 -3.42
C LYS A 7 -6.00 2.61 -3.98
N LEU A 8 -6.15 2.56 -5.30
CA LEU A 8 -6.67 1.38 -6.00
C LEU A 8 -5.76 0.16 -5.80
N ALA A 9 -4.45 0.32 -5.92
CA ALA A 9 -3.48 -0.75 -5.71
C ALA A 9 -3.57 -1.33 -4.29
N GLU A 10 -3.73 -0.46 -3.27
CA GLU A 10 -3.93 -0.88 -1.88
C GLU A 10 -5.21 -1.70 -1.70
N GLN A 11 -6.33 -1.26 -2.29
CA GLN A 11 -7.61 -1.98 -2.23
C GLN A 11 -7.51 -3.35 -2.90
N ILE A 12 -6.91 -3.42 -4.10
CA ILE A 12 -6.70 -4.67 -4.83
C ILE A 12 -5.81 -5.61 -4.00
N MET A 13 -4.74 -5.09 -3.40
CA MET A 13 -3.85 -5.88 -2.55
C MET A 13 -4.60 -6.51 -1.38
N GLN A 14 -5.38 -5.73 -0.64
CA GLN A 14 -6.15 -6.23 0.51
C GLN A 14 -7.16 -7.31 0.08
N ILE A 15 -7.91 -7.08 -1.00
CA ILE A 15 -8.91 -8.02 -1.51
C ILE A 15 -8.23 -9.32 -1.96
N MET A 16 -7.17 -9.23 -2.76
CA MET A 16 -6.48 -10.41 -3.28
C MET A 16 -5.86 -11.24 -2.16
N LEU A 17 -5.16 -10.60 -1.21
CA LEU A 17 -4.57 -11.30 -0.07
C LEU A 17 -5.63 -11.99 0.79
N LEU A 18 -6.77 -11.34 1.02
CA LEU A 18 -7.87 -11.94 1.77
C LEU A 18 -8.43 -13.17 1.04
N VAL A 19 -8.68 -13.05 -0.27
CA VAL A 19 -9.19 -14.17 -1.09
C VAL A 19 -8.21 -15.35 -1.05
N PHE A 20 -6.92 -15.10 -1.30
CA PHE A 20 -5.91 -16.17 -1.25
C PHE A 20 -5.74 -16.76 0.15
N ALA A 21 -5.85 -15.97 1.21
CA ALA A 21 -5.80 -16.47 2.58
C ALA A 21 -6.95 -17.45 2.86
N VAL A 22 -8.17 -17.09 2.48
CA VAL A 22 -9.36 -17.94 2.64
C VAL A 22 -9.23 -19.20 1.79
N THR A 23 -8.84 -19.08 0.51
CA THR A 23 -8.66 -20.24 -0.38
C THR A 23 -7.56 -21.18 0.12
N ALA A 24 -6.42 -20.65 0.55
CA ALA A 24 -5.32 -21.43 1.11
C ALA A 24 -5.75 -22.18 2.38
N PHE A 25 -6.47 -21.50 3.27
CA PHE A 25 -6.99 -22.11 4.49
C PHE A 25 -7.96 -23.25 4.18
N VAL A 26 -8.97 -23.01 3.33
CA VAL A 26 -9.95 -24.03 2.95
C VAL A 26 -9.28 -25.23 2.26
N ALA A 27 -8.40 -24.98 1.28
CA ALA A 27 -7.70 -26.04 0.58
C ALA A 27 -6.79 -26.85 1.52
N GLY A 28 -6.00 -26.16 2.35
CA GLY A 28 -5.12 -26.81 3.32
C GLY A 28 -5.87 -27.61 4.37
N TYR A 29 -7.03 -27.11 4.83
CA TYR A 29 -7.90 -27.79 5.78
C TYR A 29 -8.51 -29.06 5.19
N VAL A 30 -9.08 -28.99 3.98
CA VAL A 30 -9.67 -30.15 3.30
C VAL A 30 -8.62 -31.23 3.02
N LEU A 31 -7.40 -30.85 2.66
CA LEU A 31 -6.30 -31.78 2.41
C LEU A 31 -5.55 -32.20 3.68
N GLY A 32 -5.85 -31.60 4.84
CA GLY A 32 -5.13 -31.83 6.10
C GLY A 32 -3.63 -31.47 6.05
N SER A 33 -3.22 -30.58 5.14
CA SER A 33 -1.80 -30.27 4.87
C SER A 33 -1.51 -28.79 5.04
N PHE A 34 -0.75 -28.47 6.09
CA PHE A 34 -0.25 -27.12 6.34
C PHE A 34 0.74 -26.66 5.25
N GLN A 35 1.53 -27.59 4.70
CA GLN A 35 2.44 -27.27 3.58
C GLN A 35 1.65 -26.80 2.35
N MET A 36 0.53 -27.46 2.02
CA MET A 36 -0.34 -27.04 0.93
C MET A 36 -0.96 -25.66 1.19
N MET A 37 -1.40 -25.40 2.43
CA MET A 37 -1.89 -24.08 2.83
C MET A 37 -0.83 -22.99 2.56
N VAL A 38 0.40 -23.19 3.03
CA VAL A 38 1.49 -22.22 2.87
C VAL A 38 1.85 -22.04 1.39
N LEU A 39 1.92 -23.10 0.60
CA LEU A 39 2.23 -23.01 -0.83
C LEU A 39 1.18 -22.22 -1.60
N VAL A 40 -0.11 -22.52 -1.40
CA VAL A 40 -1.20 -21.79 -2.06
C VAL A 40 -1.19 -20.31 -1.66
N TYR A 41 -1.00 -20.03 -0.37
CA TYR A 41 -0.92 -18.65 0.11
C TYR A 41 0.30 -17.91 -0.45
N ALA A 42 1.47 -18.55 -0.48
CA ALA A 42 2.69 -17.98 -1.03
C ALA A 42 2.54 -17.63 -2.52
N CYS A 43 1.95 -18.53 -3.32
CA CYS A 43 1.60 -18.24 -4.71
C CYS A 43 0.67 -17.02 -4.81
N GLY A 44 -0.34 -16.93 -3.93
CA GLY A 44 -1.24 -15.79 -3.85
C GLY A 44 -0.55 -14.46 -3.53
N VAL A 45 0.36 -14.45 -2.56
CA VAL A 45 1.18 -13.29 -2.20
C VAL A 45 2.07 -12.87 -3.37
N THR A 46 2.74 -13.82 -4.03
CA THR A 46 3.59 -13.52 -5.20
C THR A 46 2.78 -12.91 -6.34
N LEU A 47 1.64 -13.51 -6.70
CA LEU A 47 0.74 -12.98 -7.74
C LEU A 47 0.21 -11.60 -7.38
N THR A 48 -0.21 -11.41 -6.13
CA THR A 48 -0.68 -10.09 -5.65
C THR A 48 0.42 -9.06 -5.79
N GLY A 49 1.65 -9.37 -5.36
CA GLY A 49 2.80 -8.48 -5.48
C GLY A 49 3.13 -8.12 -6.93
N LEU A 50 3.08 -9.09 -7.85
CA LEU A 50 3.29 -8.85 -9.29
C LEU A 50 2.25 -7.89 -9.87
N ILE A 51 1.02 -7.90 -9.35
CA ILE A 51 -0.06 -7.03 -9.83
C ILE A 51 0.04 -5.64 -9.18
N THR A 52 0.30 -5.55 -7.88
CA THR A 52 0.13 -4.29 -7.13
C THR A 52 1.42 -3.50 -6.92
N ILE A 53 2.60 -4.11 -7.04
CA ILE A 53 3.89 -3.44 -6.79
C ILE A 53 4.42 -2.71 -8.03
N PRO A 54 4.44 -3.30 -9.25
CA PRO A 54 4.98 -2.62 -10.41
C PRO A 54 4.12 -1.44 -10.82
N ASN A 55 4.75 -0.39 -11.36
CA ASN A 55 4.05 0.80 -11.81
C ASN A 55 3.37 0.61 -13.18
N TRP A 56 2.32 -0.22 -13.21
CA TRP A 56 1.58 -0.49 -14.43
C TRP A 56 0.85 0.75 -14.97
N PRO A 57 0.68 0.88 -16.30
CA PRO A 57 0.03 2.05 -16.90
C PRO A 57 -1.43 2.24 -16.45
N PHE A 58 -2.12 1.18 -16.05
CA PHE A 58 -3.51 1.29 -15.56
C PHE A 58 -3.63 1.96 -14.18
N PHE A 59 -2.55 2.05 -13.40
CA PHE A 59 -2.48 2.82 -12.15
C PHE A 59 -2.02 4.28 -12.35
N ASN A 60 -1.96 4.76 -13.59
CA ASN A 60 -1.53 6.11 -13.92
C ASN A 60 -2.56 6.85 -14.82
N ARG A 61 -3.85 6.60 -14.60
CA ARG A 61 -4.94 7.16 -15.42
C ARG A 61 -5.35 8.59 -15.03
N HIS A 62 -4.84 9.09 -13.92
CA HIS A 62 -5.20 10.38 -13.35
C HIS A 62 -3.94 11.26 -13.24
N PRO A 63 -3.52 11.92 -14.33
CA PRO A 63 -2.36 12.81 -14.29
C PRO A 63 -2.60 13.93 -13.28
N LEU A 64 -1.64 14.11 -12.37
CA LEU A 64 -1.70 15.15 -11.35
C LEU A 64 -1.25 16.49 -11.96
N ASN A 65 -2.14 17.47 -11.94
CA ASN A 65 -1.78 18.86 -12.24
C ASN A 65 -1.18 19.48 -10.97
N TRP A 66 0.14 19.52 -10.91
CA TRP A 66 0.86 20.21 -9.84
C TRP A 66 0.68 21.72 -9.99
N LEU A 67 0.58 22.42 -8.85
CA LEU A 67 0.57 23.88 -8.84
C LEU A 67 1.93 24.40 -9.34
N ASP A 68 1.91 25.51 -10.09
CA ASP A 68 3.15 26.10 -10.57
C ASP A 68 4.07 26.47 -9.39
N PRO A 69 5.40 26.27 -9.51
CA PRO A 69 6.33 26.53 -8.41
C PRO A 69 6.23 27.95 -7.84
N SER A 70 5.96 28.94 -8.69
CA SER A 70 5.80 30.35 -8.31
C SER A 70 4.53 30.62 -7.51
N GLU A 71 3.46 29.85 -7.74
CA GLU A 71 2.23 29.91 -6.94
C GLU A 71 2.39 29.13 -5.64
N ALA A 72 3.13 28.02 -5.66
CA ALA A 72 3.45 27.24 -4.47
C ALA A 72 4.29 28.02 -3.44
N GLU A 73 5.12 28.98 -3.87
CA GLU A 73 5.86 29.87 -2.96
C GLU A 73 4.97 30.97 -2.33
N LYS A 74 3.92 31.41 -3.03
CA LYS A 74 2.99 32.44 -2.53
C LYS A 74 2.04 31.91 -1.45
N HIS A 75 1.77 30.61 -1.46
CA HIS A 75 1.00 29.92 -0.42
C HIS A 75 1.96 29.19 0.53
N PRO A 76 2.35 29.79 1.68
CA PRO A 76 3.27 29.13 2.60
C PRO A 76 2.70 27.79 3.04
N LYS A 77 3.46 26.72 2.84
CA LYS A 77 3.10 25.36 3.29
C LYS A 77 2.71 25.42 4.77
N PRO A 78 1.58 24.83 5.20
CA PRO A 78 1.22 24.80 6.61
C PRO A 78 2.36 24.18 7.40
N GLN A 79 2.93 24.94 8.35
CA GLN A 79 4.01 24.47 9.18
C GLN A 79 3.49 23.33 10.05
N VAL A 80 4.05 22.12 9.86
CA VAL A 80 3.84 21.02 10.79
C VAL A 80 4.54 21.40 12.09
N THR A 81 3.78 21.87 13.09
CA THR A 81 4.30 22.21 14.41
C THR A 81 4.83 20.94 15.09
N VAL A 82 6.11 20.62 14.90
CA VAL A 82 6.80 19.59 15.69
C VAL A 82 7.04 20.17 17.07
N ILE A 83 6.13 19.91 18.02
CA ILE A 83 6.31 20.23 19.43
C ILE A 83 7.44 19.33 19.97
N SER A 84 8.68 19.79 19.84
CA SER A 84 9.82 19.21 20.54
C SER A 84 9.71 19.56 22.02
N LYS A 85 9.10 18.66 22.82
CA LYS A 85 9.18 18.69 24.29
C LYS A 85 10.65 18.67 24.72
N LYS A 86 11.19 19.84 25.04
CA LYS A 86 12.53 20.00 25.61
C LYS A 86 12.50 19.48 27.05
N LYS A 87 12.98 18.25 27.22
CA LYS A 87 13.27 17.59 28.50
C LYS A 87 14.26 18.47 29.29
N GLY A 88 13.98 18.68 30.58
CA GLY A 88 14.69 19.62 31.44
C GLY A 88 16.18 19.30 31.68
N SER A 89 16.93 20.34 32.04
CA SER A 89 18.15 20.21 32.85
C SER A 89 18.48 21.55 33.54
N LYS A 90 18.38 21.53 34.87
CA LYS A 90 19.16 22.24 35.91
C LYS A 90 19.79 23.61 35.61
N LYS A 91 19.40 24.60 36.43
CA LYS A 91 20.34 25.45 37.18
C LYS A 91 19.81 25.62 38.60
#